data_AF-A0A957CDH7-F1
#
_entry.id   AF-A0A957CDH7-F1
#
_cell.length_a   1.000
_cell.length_b   1.000
_cell.length_c   1.000
_cell.angle_alpha   90.00
_cell.angle_beta   90.00
_cell.angle_gamma   90.00
#
_symmetry.space_group_name_H-M   'P 1'
#
loop_
_entity.id
_entity.type
_entity.pdbx_description
1 polymer ?
#
loop_
_entity_poly.entity_id
_entity_poly.type
_entity_poly.pdbx_seq_one_letter_code
_entity_poly.pdbx_strand_id
1 'polypeptide(L)'
;RAIEGSLNPTIKALYEDADVLEAAPFFGSLYDVFINAVARPSTATAPQYSDVSAAFFTSVHSVLTGEQDAATAFEVLELDLQDIIDK
;
A
#
# COMPACT_ATOMS: atom_id res chain seq x y z
N ARG A 1 -2.00 -21.69 -10.69
CA ARG A 1 -1.94 -20.24 -10.26
C ARG A 1 -0.68 -19.90 -9.46
N ALA A 2 -0.46 -20.46 -8.27
CA ALA A 2 0.78 -20.20 -7.50
C ALA A 2 2.01 -20.79 -8.20
N ILE A 3 1.98 -22.08 -8.55
CA ILE A 3 3.06 -22.77 -9.26
C ILE A 3 3.20 -22.30 -10.71
N GLU A 4 2.15 -22.41 -11.52
CA GLU A 4 2.22 -22.10 -12.96
C GLU A 4 2.39 -20.60 -13.28
N GLY A 5 1.90 -19.72 -12.41
CA GLY A 5 1.81 -18.28 -12.68
C GLY A 5 2.57 -17.41 -11.69
N SER A 6 3.23 -18.00 -10.69
CA SER A 6 3.93 -17.28 -9.63
C SER A 6 3.06 -16.19 -8.95
N LEU A 7 1.74 -16.43 -8.87
CA LEU A 7 0.81 -15.53 -8.20
C LEU A 7 0.82 -15.79 -6.69
N ASN A 8 0.98 -14.71 -5.91
CA ASN A 8 0.98 -14.78 -4.44
C ASN A 8 -0.28 -15.48 -3.92
N PRO A 9 -0.14 -16.56 -3.12
CA PRO A 9 -1.29 -17.26 -2.55
C PRO A 9 -2.14 -16.37 -1.64
N THR A 10 -3.46 -16.54 -1.66
CA THR A 10 -4.36 -15.94 -0.65
C THR A 10 -4.66 -16.90 0.52
N ILE A 11 -4.10 -18.12 0.47
CA ILE A 11 -4.21 -19.14 1.51
C ILE A 11 -2.85 -19.22 2.21
N LYS A 12 -2.84 -18.92 3.52
CA LYS A 12 -1.62 -18.84 4.34
C LYS A 12 -0.73 -20.08 4.25
N ALA A 13 -1.32 -21.27 4.33
CA ALA A 13 -0.59 -22.54 4.32
C ALA A 13 0.23 -22.76 3.05
N LEU A 14 -0.14 -22.13 1.93
CA LEU A 14 0.58 -22.30 0.66
C LEU A 14 1.94 -21.58 0.62
N TYR A 15 2.26 -20.74 1.61
CA TYR A 15 3.58 -20.12 1.72
C TYR A 15 4.64 -21.05 2.36
N GLU A 16 4.21 -22.15 2.98
CA GLU A 16 5.07 -23.17 3.60
C GLU A 16 5.02 -24.51 2.84
N ASP A 17 4.18 -24.60 1.80
CA ASP A 17 3.98 -25.81 1.01
C ASP A 17 5.24 -26.15 0.20
N ALA A 18 5.69 -27.40 0.31
CA ALA A 18 6.96 -27.84 -0.27
C ALA A 18 6.97 -27.77 -1.80
N ASP A 19 5.88 -28.16 -2.45
CA ASP A 19 5.76 -28.14 -3.92
C ASP A 19 5.70 -26.70 -4.43
N VAL A 20 5.04 -25.81 -3.67
CA VAL A 20 4.98 -24.38 -3.97
C VAL A 20 6.34 -23.71 -3.80
N LEU A 21 7.09 -24.03 -2.74
CA LEU A 21 8.41 -23.46 -2.49
C LEU A 21 9.48 -24.03 -3.42
N GLU A 22 9.34 -25.27 -3.89
CA GLU A 22 10.20 -25.82 -4.94
C GLU A 22 10.01 -25.04 -6.25
N ALA A 23 8.75 -24.76 -6.63
CA ALA A 23 8.44 -24.02 -7.85
C ALA A 23 8.72 -22.52 -7.76
N ALA A 24 8.48 -21.91 -6.59
CA ALA A 24 8.59 -20.47 -6.35
C ALA A 24 9.24 -20.18 -4.98
N PRO A 25 10.57 -20.38 -4.84
CA PRO A 25 11.27 -20.26 -3.54
C PRO A 25 11.11 -18.91 -2.84
N PHE A 26 10.90 -17.83 -3.61
CA PHE A 26 10.75 -16.49 -3.07
C PHE A 26 9.49 -16.31 -2.21
N PHE A 27 8.46 -17.16 -2.37
CA PHE A 27 7.27 -17.11 -1.53
C PHE A 27 7.59 -17.31 -0.05
N GLY A 28 8.60 -18.11 0.31
CA GLY A 28 8.99 -18.30 1.71
C GLY A 28 9.34 -16.98 2.41
N SER A 29 9.89 -16.00 1.67
CA SER A 29 10.20 -14.67 2.22
C SER A 29 9.01 -13.71 2.26
N LEU A 30 7.93 -14.02 1.54
CA LEU A 30 6.79 -13.10 1.39
C LEU A 30 5.69 -13.32 2.42
N TYR A 31 5.67 -14.44 3.15
CA TYR A 31 4.66 -14.66 4.18
C TYR A 31 4.61 -13.51 5.18
N ASP A 32 5.77 -13.15 5.74
CA ASP A 32 5.90 -12.05 6.70
C ASP A 32 5.51 -10.70 6.10
N VAL A 33 5.75 -10.49 4.79
CA VAL A 33 5.33 -9.27 4.08
C VAL A 33 3.80 -9.18 4.04
N PHE A 34 3.11 -10.28 3.75
CA PHE A 34 1.65 -10.26 3.58
C PHE A 34 0.87 -10.21 4.88
N ILE A 35 1.35 -10.83 5.96
CA ILE A 35 0.68 -10.73 7.27
C ILE A 35 0.83 -9.34 7.90
N ASN A 36 1.82 -8.56 7.45
CA ASN A 36 2.07 -7.19 7.89
C ASN A 36 1.63 -6.13 6.85
N ALA A 37 0.95 -6.54 5.77
CA ALA A 37 0.50 -5.63 4.74
C ALA A 37 -0.55 -4.66 5.29
N VAL A 38 -0.35 -3.37 5.06
CA VAL A 38 -1.31 -2.33 5.44
C VAL A 38 -2.13 -1.95 4.22
N ALA A 39 -3.45 -2.01 4.32
CA ALA A 39 -4.33 -1.51 3.28
C ALA A 39 -4.20 0.01 3.19
N ARG A 40 -4.19 0.55 1.96
CA ARG A 40 -4.45 1.98 1.74
C ARG A 40 -5.84 2.33 2.28
N PRO A 41 -6.14 3.60 2.63
CA PRO A 41 -7.37 3.98 3.32
C PRO A 41 -8.64 3.97 2.45
N SER A 42 -8.72 3.11 1.43
CA SER A 42 -9.83 3.04 0.47
C SER A 42 -11.18 2.73 1.09
N THR A 43 -11.22 1.96 2.19
CA THR A 43 -12.45 1.71 2.94
C THR A 43 -12.96 2.95 3.65
N ALA A 44 -12.05 3.72 4.26
CA ALA A 44 -12.40 4.90 5.04
C ALA A 44 -12.78 6.09 4.13
N THR A 45 -12.10 6.24 3.00
CA THR A 45 -12.29 7.37 2.09
C THR A 45 -13.26 7.06 0.95
N ALA A 46 -13.63 5.79 0.76
CA ALA A 46 -14.58 5.28 -0.23
C ALA A 46 -14.68 6.12 -1.53
N PRO A 47 -15.77 6.87 -1.82
CA PRO A 47 -15.87 7.59 -3.10
C PRO A 47 -14.79 8.67 -3.27
N GLN A 48 -14.24 9.20 -2.19
CA GLN A 48 -13.17 10.20 -2.19
C GLN A 48 -11.76 9.60 -2.28
N TYR A 49 -11.59 8.27 -2.39
CA TYR A 49 -10.27 7.63 -2.39
C TYR A 49 -9.31 8.17 -3.47
N SER A 50 -9.82 8.47 -4.66
CA SER A 50 -9.00 9.04 -5.74
C SER A 50 -8.43 10.41 -5.36
N ASP A 51 -9.25 11.28 -4.76
CA ASP A 51 -8.85 12.62 -4.35
C ASP A 51 -7.88 12.58 -3.17
N VAL A 52 -8.16 11.73 -2.17
CA VAL A 52 -7.25 11.49 -1.04
C VAL A 52 -5.89 10.95 -1.53
N SER A 53 -5.90 10.00 -2.47
CA SER A 53 -4.65 9.47 -3.02
C SER A 53 -3.88 10.55 -3.79
N ALA A 54 -4.57 11.45 -4.48
CA ALA A 54 -3.95 12.55 -5.23
C ALA A 54 -3.29 13.58 -4.31
N ALA A 55 -3.99 13.99 -3.25
CA ALA A 55 -3.44 14.87 -2.24
C ALA A 55 -2.18 14.26 -1.60
N PHE A 56 -2.26 12.98 -1.20
CA PHE A 56 -1.14 12.28 -0.57
C PHE A 56 0.10 12.20 -1.47
N PHE A 57 -0.01 11.71 -2.71
CA PHE A 57 1.17 11.57 -3.56
C PHE A 57 1.74 12.92 -4.00
N THR A 58 0.91 13.96 -4.12
CA THR A 58 1.36 15.32 -4.47
C THR A 58 2.18 15.93 -3.35
N SER A 59 1.71 15.81 -2.10
CA SER A 59 2.45 16.28 -0.92
C SER A 59 3.78 15.52 -0.76
N VAL A 60 3.77 14.19 -0.90
CA VAL A 60 5.00 13.39 -0.88
C VAL A 60 5.95 13.79 -2.01
N HIS A 61 5.44 14.06 -3.22
CA HIS A 61 6.26 14.52 -4.33
C HIS A 61 6.96 15.85 -4.03
N SER A 62 6.24 16.84 -3.51
CA SER A 62 6.78 18.15 -3.09
C SER A 62 7.94 18.02 -2.10
N VAL A 63 7.82 17.09 -1.13
CA VAL A 63 8.90 16.80 -0.18
C VAL A 63 10.10 16.16 -0.89
N LEU A 64 9.87 15.18 -1.75
CA LEU A 64 10.94 14.46 -2.45
C LEU A 64 11.67 15.34 -3.48
N THR A 65 11.01 16.35 -4.06
CA THR A 65 11.63 17.32 -4.98
C THR A 65 12.24 18.53 -4.27
N GLY A 66 12.03 18.66 -2.96
CA GLY A 66 12.55 19.77 -2.16
C GLY A 66 11.81 21.08 -2.33
N GLU A 67 10.57 21.04 -2.85
CA GLU A 67 9.69 22.20 -2.94
C GLU A 67 9.19 22.65 -1.57
N GLN A 68 8.96 21.70 -0.66
CA GLN A 68 8.59 21.95 0.73
C GLN A 68 9.33 21.00 1.68
N ASP A 69 9.51 21.41 2.94
CA ASP A 69 9.93 20.49 3.98
C ASP A 69 8.78 19.56 4.39
N ALA A 70 9.13 18.40 4.96
CA ALA A 70 8.15 17.37 5.29
C ALA A 70 7.13 17.80 6.35
N ALA A 71 7.52 18.62 7.33
CA ALA A 71 6.61 19.03 8.39
C ALA A 71 5.52 19.95 7.82
N THR A 72 5.94 20.98 7.07
CA THR A 72 5.01 21.90 6.41
C THR A 72 4.11 21.18 5.39
N ALA A 73 4.68 20.31 4.55
CA ALA A 73 3.92 19.59 3.53
C ALA A 73 2.84 18.66 4.13
N PHE A 74 3.11 18.05 5.29
CA PHE A 74 2.15 17.18 5.97
C PHE A 74 1.13 17.93 6.83
N GLU A 75 1.46 19.09 7.38
CA GLU A 75 0.47 19.99 8.00
C GLU A 75 -0.57 20.46 6.96
N VAL A 76 -0.11 20.86 5.77
CA VAL A 76 -1.02 21.25 4.68
C VAL A 76 -1.83 20.04 4.19
N LEU A 77 -1.19 18.88 4.03
CA LEU A 77 -1.88 17.66 3.64
C LEU A 77 -3.00 17.29 4.63
N GLU A 78 -2.78 17.43 5.94
CA GLU A 78 -3.82 17.13 6.94
C GLU A 78 -5.07 17.98 6.71
N LEU A 79 -4.91 19.28 6.46
CA LEU A 79 -6.02 20.20 6.16
C LEU A 79 -6.71 19.81 4.85
N ASP A 80 -5.95 19.53 3.79
CA ASP A 80 -6.51 19.11 2.50
C ASP A 80 -7.32 17.81 2.62
N LEU A 81 -6.84 16.85 3.43
CA LEU A 81 -7.55 15.59 3.67
C LEU A 81 -8.85 15.80 4.45
N GLN A 82 -8.87 16.69 5.45
CA GLN A 82 -10.10 17.07 6.17
C GLN A 82 -11.11 17.67 5.19
N ASP A 83 -10.68 18.63 4.36
CA ASP A 83 -11.54 19.27 3.35
C ASP A 83 -12.09 18.29 2.29
N ILE A 84 -11.33 17.23 1.96
CA ILE A 84 -11.79 16.19 1.02
C ILE A 84 -12.82 15.28 1.67
N ILE A 85 -12.60 14.87 2.93
CA ILE A 85 -13.40 13.87 3.63
C ILE A 85 -14.70 14.47 4.18
N ASP A 86 -14.70 15.75 4.56
CA ASP A 86 -15.85 16.44 5.15
C ASP A 86 -16.89 16.93 4.12
N LYS A 87 -16.65 16.70 2.82
CA LYS A 87 -17.62 16.93 1.73
C LYS A 87 -18.70 15.86 1.68
#